data_AF-A0A1W1WTB3-F1
#
_entry.id   AF-A0A1W1WTB3-F1
#
_cell.length_a   1.000
_cell.length_b   1.000
_cell.length_c   1.000
_cell.angle_alpha   90.00
_cell.angle_beta   90.00
_cell.angle_gamma   90.00
#
_symmetry.space_group_name_H-M   'P 1'
#
loop_
_entity.id
_entity.type
_entity.pdbx_description
1 polymer ?
#
loop_
_entity_poly.entity_id
_entity_poly.type
_entity_poly.pdbx_seq_one_letter_code
_entity_poly.pdbx_strand_id
1 'polypeptide(L)'
;MISIGIGEIQKNISVFKNITEEIKIVDKRKKEILAIVYPVKQKEQEPFVKKLAGKYKNRIEKTNLSLQKIKELAMQEAMKEKYGLSS
;
A
#
# COMPACT_ATOMS: atom_id res chain seq x y z
N MET A 1 -14.21 4.91 -9.07
CA MET A 1 -14.63 4.99 -7.65
C MET A 1 -16.14 5.14 -7.60
N ILE A 2 -16.83 4.12 -7.10
CA ILE A 2 -18.28 3.98 -7.18
C ILE A 2 -18.91 4.53 -5.91
N SER A 3 -20.01 5.27 -6.00
CA SER A 3 -20.77 5.75 -4.83
C SER A 3 -22.12 5.03 -4.72
N ILE A 4 -22.41 4.43 -3.57
CA ILE A 4 -23.64 3.68 -3.33
C ILE A 4 -24.37 4.26 -2.12
N GLY A 5 -25.69 4.42 -2.23
CA GLY A 5 -26.51 4.89 -1.14
C GLY A 5 -26.66 3.82 -0.05
N ILE A 6 -26.66 4.23 1.23
CA ILE A 6 -26.86 3.27 2.34
C ILE A 6 -28.17 2.47 2.22
N GLY A 7 -29.25 3.09 1.73
CA GLY A 7 -30.52 2.40 1.48
C GLY A 7 -30.48 1.39 0.32
N GLU A 8 -29.57 1.56 -0.64
CA GLU A 8 -29.38 0.59 -1.74
C GLU A 8 -28.63 -0.63 -1.24
N ILE A 9 -27.66 -0.44 -0.35
CA ILE A 9 -26.93 -1.52 0.32
C ILE A 9 -27.88 -2.37 1.16
N GLN A 10 -28.80 -1.73 1.90
CA GLN A 10 -29.79 -2.45 2.69
C GLN A 10 -30.72 -3.31 1.83
N LYS A 11 -31.05 -2.86 0.61
CA LYS A 11 -31.91 -3.60 -0.33
C LYS A 11 -31.17 -4.71 -1.08
N ASN A 12 -29.88 -4.53 -1.34
CA ASN A 12 -29.07 -5.47 -2.10
C ASN A 12 -27.64 -5.61 -1.53
N ILE A 13 -27.53 -6.36 -0.44
CA ILE A 13 -26.23 -6.62 0.21
C ILE A 13 -25.27 -7.42 -0.69
N SER A 14 -25.80 -8.14 -1.68
CA SER A 14 -25.00 -8.94 -2.63
C SER A 14 -24.06 -8.11 -3.48
N VAL A 15 -24.26 -6.79 -3.54
CA VAL A 15 -23.32 -5.85 -4.17
C VAL A 15 -21.90 -6.01 -3.61
N PHE A 16 -21.75 -6.36 -2.32
CA PHE A 16 -20.44 -6.61 -1.71
C PHE A 16 -19.70 -7.84 -2.22
N LYS A 17 -20.39 -8.82 -2.81
CA LYS A 17 -19.76 -10.08 -3.26
C LYS A 17 -18.84 -9.91 -4.46
N ASN A 18 -19.14 -8.96 -5.33
CA ASN A 18 -18.45 -8.77 -6.62
C ASN A 18 -17.68 -7.45 -6.68
N ILE A 19 -17.37 -6.85 -5.53
CA ILE A 19 -16.62 -5.59 -5.51
C ILE A 19 -15.17 -5.84 -5.91
N THR A 20 -14.78 -5.24 -7.02
CA THR A 20 -13.39 -5.21 -7.50
C THR A 20 -12.71 -3.86 -7.24
N GLU A 21 -13.48 -2.80 -7.02
CA GLU A 21 -13.02 -1.43 -6.83
C GLU A 21 -13.51 -0.81 -5.51
N GLU A 22 -12.90 0.29 -5.10
CA GLU A 22 -13.30 1.01 -3.89
C GLU A 22 -14.70 1.62 -4.00
N ILE A 23 -15.51 1.43 -2.96
CA ILE A 23 -16.89 1.93 -2.89
C ILE A 23 -17.01 2.98 -1.78
N LYS A 24 -17.61 4.13 -2.11
CA LYS A 24 -18.07 5.11 -1.12
C LYS A 24 -19.50 4.81 -0.74
N ILE A 25 -19.75 4.62 0.55
CA ILE A 25 -21.08 4.58 1.11
C ILE A 25 -21.49 6.01 1.44
N VAL A 26 -22.59 6.45 0.84
CA VAL A 26 -23.12 7.81 1.02
C VAL A 26 -24.53 7.79 1.58
N ASP A 27 -24.83 8.73 2.46
CA ASP A 27 -26.21 9.10 2.74
C ASP A 27 -26.67 10.08 1.65
N LYS A 28 -27.51 9.59 0.72
CA LYS A 28 -28.01 10.43 -0.38
C LYS A 28 -28.90 11.59 0.09
N ARG A 29 -29.49 11.51 1.28
CA ARG A 29 -30.37 12.57 1.83
C ARG A 29 -29.54 13.70 2.42
N LYS A 30 -28.53 13.36 3.21
CA LYS A 30 -27.62 14.32 3.86
C LYS A 30 -26.46 14.76 2.97
N LYS A 31 -26.24 14.06 1.84
CA LYS A 31 -25.09 14.23 0.93
C LYS A 31 -23.74 14.03 1.63
N GLU A 32 -23.71 13.19 2.65
CA GLU A 32 -22.53 12.90 3.45
C GLU A 32 -21.92 11.54 3.08
N ILE A 33 -20.60 11.46 3.12
CA ILE A 33 -19.87 10.20 2.97
C ILE A 33 -19.81 9.55 4.36
N LEU A 34 -20.39 8.36 4.48
CA LEU A 34 -20.43 7.62 5.75
C LEU A 34 -19.23 6.69 5.90
N ALA A 35 -18.82 6.03 4.82
CA ALA A 35 -17.71 5.08 4.84
C ALA A 35 -17.09 4.88 3.46
N ILE A 36 -15.86 4.40 3.44
CA ILE A 36 -15.19 3.90 2.24
C ILE A 36 -14.85 2.43 2.48
N VAL A 37 -15.33 1.56 1.59
CA VAL A 37 -15.13 0.12 1.66
C VAL A 37 -14.12 -0.29 0.61
N TYR A 38 -13.05 -0.92 1.09
CA TYR A 38 -12.03 -1.52 0.25
C TYR A 38 -12.33 -3.01 0.12
N PRO A 39 -12.40 -3.55 -1.11
CA PRO A 39 -12.54 -4.99 -1.27
C PRO A 39 -11.33 -5.68 -0.64
N VAL A 40 -11.59 -6.72 0.15
CA VAL A 40 -10.53 -7.60 0.63
C VAL A 40 -9.99 -8.31 -0.59
N LYS A 41 -8.86 -7.82 -1.12
CA LYS A 41 -8.17 -8.47 -2.23
C LYS A 41 -7.94 -9.93 -1.84
N GLN A 42 -8.64 -10.84 -2.50
CA GLN A 42 -8.26 -12.24 -2.47
C GLN A 42 -6.78 -12.30 -2.87
N LYS A 43 -6.04 -13.17 -2.18
CA LYS A 43 -4.58 -13.23 -1.98
C LYS A 43 -3.68 -13.24 -3.24
N GLU A 44 -4.18 -12.87 -4.41
CA GLU A 44 -3.54 -12.99 -5.72
C GLU A 44 -3.11 -11.65 -6.34
N GLN A 45 -3.65 -10.53 -5.88
CA GLN A 45 -3.16 -9.22 -6.34
C GLN A 45 -1.94 -8.84 -5.51
N GLU A 46 -0.77 -8.77 -6.16
CA GLU A 46 0.49 -8.34 -5.53
C GLU A 46 0.23 -7.21 -4.52
N PRO A 47 0.69 -7.36 -3.26
CA PRO A 47 0.51 -6.32 -2.25
C PRO A 47 1.04 -5.01 -2.83
N PHE A 48 0.32 -3.90 -2.62
CA PHE A 48 0.68 -2.57 -3.12
C PHE A 48 2.16 -2.22 -2.84
N VAL A 49 2.70 -2.75 -1.75
CA VAL A 49 4.12 -2.75 -1.38
C VAL A 49 5.04 -3.25 -2.50
N LYS A 50 4.70 -4.35 -3.20
CA LYS A 50 5.49 -4.87 -4.35
C LYS A 50 5.42 -3.94 -5.57
N LYS A 51 4.27 -3.33 -5.86
CA LYS A 51 4.14 -2.32 -6.92
C LYS A 51 5.01 -1.09 -6.63
N LEU A 52 5.04 -0.64 -5.38
CA LEU A 52 5.86 0.48 -4.93
C LEU A 52 7.37 0.15 -4.91
N ALA A 53 7.73 -1.08 -4.55
CA ALA A 53 9.12 -1.54 -4.50
C ALA A 53 9.78 -1.67 -5.89
N GLY A 54 9.00 -1.61 -6.98
CA GLY A 54 9.44 -1.93 -8.33
C GLY A 54 10.34 -0.89 -9.02
N LYS A 55 10.17 0.41 -8.74
CA LYS A 55 10.85 1.48 -9.52
C LYS A 55 12.38 1.35 -9.52
N TYR A 56 12.95 0.90 -8.41
CA TYR A 56 14.40 0.73 -8.24
C TYR A 56 14.84 -0.74 -8.24
N LYS A 57 13.90 -1.69 -8.36
CA LYS A 57 14.20 -3.12 -8.31
C LYS A 57 15.23 -3.56 -9.37
N ASN A 58 15.21 -2.92 -10.54
CA ASN A 58 16.14 -3.21 -11.64
C ASN A 58 17.35 -2.26 -11.67
N ARG A 59 17.40 -1.27 -10.78
CA ARG A 59 18.49 -0.26 -10.71
C ARG A 59 19.45 -0.53 -9.56
N ILE A 60 19.12 -1.45 -8.67
CA ILE A 60 19.92 -1.80 -7.50
C ILE A 60 20.53 -3.17 -7.75
N GLU A 61 21.84 -3.30 -7.54
CA GLU A 61 22.51 -4.59 -7.57
C GLU A 61 21.95 -5.50 -6.47
N LYS A 62 21.59 -6.73 -6.84
CA LYS A 62 21.08 -7.70 -5.87
C LYS A 62 22.23 -8.10 -4.95
N THR A 63 22.01 -7.99 -3.65
CA THR A 63 22.96 -8.42 -2.63
C THR A 63 22.44 -9.63 -1.88
N ASN A 64 23.35 -10.52 -1.49
CA ASN A 64 23.06 -11.69 -0.64
C ASN A 64 23.16 -11.34 0.85
N LEU A 65 23.49 -10.09 1.19
CA LEU A 65 23.62 -9.63 2.56
C LEU A 65 22.24 -9.47 3.22
N SER A 66 22.17 -9.77 4.51
CA SER A 66 20.97 -9.51 5.30
C SER A 66 20.73 -8.00 5.45
N LEU A 67 19.47 -7.60 5.60
CA LEU A 67 19.11 -6.18 5.81
C LEU A 67 19.83 -5.56 7.01
N GLN A 68 20.05 -6.33 8.08
CA GLN A 68 20.83 -5.89 9.24
C GLN A 68 22.26 -5.55 8.86
N LYS A 69 22.93 -6.42 8.09
CA LYS A 69 24.32 -6.19 7.66
C LYS A 69 24.43 -4.96 6.75
N ILE A 70 23.44 -4.75 5.88
CA ILE A 70 23.39 -3.56 5.00
C ILE A 70 23.29 -2.28 5.84
N LYS A 71 22.45 -2.28 6.89
CA LYS A 71 22.32 -1.12 7.80
C LYS A 71 23.61 -0.85 8.58
N GLU A 72 24.28 -1.89 9.07
CA GLU A 72 25.56 -1.77 9.77
C GLU A 72 26.63 -1.14 8.86
N LEU A 73 26.77 -1.64 7.63
CA LEU A 73 27.74 -1.10 6.67
C LEU A 73 27.45 0.36 6.32
N ALA A 74 26.19 0.69 6.03
CA ALA A 74 25.79 2.07 5.75
C ALA A 74 26.07 3.01 6.95
N MET A 75 25.80 2.54 8.17
CA MET A 75 26.08 3.31 9.38
C MET A 75 27.58 3.50 9.61
N GLN A 76 28.38 2.45 9.41
CA GLN A 76 29.84 2.54 9.50
C GLN A 76 30.41 3.52 8.50
N GLU A 77 29.94 3.48 7.25
CA GLU A 77 30.42 4.38 6.19
C GLU A 77 30.06 5.84 6.49
N ALA A 78 28.82 6.11 6.92
CA ALA A 78 28.40 7.44 7.34
C ALA A 78 29.20 7.97 8.55
N MET A 79 29.59 7.09 9.48
CA MET A 79 30.46 7.47 10.60
C MET A 79 31.88 7.77 10.12
N LYS A 80 32.44 6.98 9.18
CA LYS A 80 33.76 7.27 8.62
C LYS A 80 33.79 8.64 7.93
N GLU A 81 32.77 8.95 7.14
CA GLU A 81 32.63 10.24 6.47
C GLU A 81 32.52 11.38 7.49
N LYS A 82 31.66 11.21 8.51
CA LYS A 82 31.47 12.22 9.58
C LYS A 82 32.76 12.52 10.36
N TYR A 83 33.58 11.52 10.62
CA TYR A 83 34.81 11.65 11.40
C TYR A 83 36.08 11.78 10.54
N GLY A 84 35.95 11.95 9.22
CA GLY A 84 37.09 12.14 8.31
C GLY A 84 38.02 10.93 8.20
N LEU A 85 37.50 9.73 8.48
CA LEU A 85 38.21 8.45 8.38
C LEU A 85 38.09 7.83 6.98
N SER A 86 37.38 8.49 6.07
CA SER A 86 37.28 8.13 4.66
C SER A 86 38.44 8.77 3.88
N SER A 87 39.39 7.94 3.44
CA SER A 87 40.40 8.30 2.43
C SER A 87 39.81 8.38 1.03
#